data_AF-A0A2K3JAB6-F1
#
_entry.id   AF-A0A2K3JAB6-F1
#
_cell.length_a   1.000
_cell.length_b   1.000
_cell.length_c   1.000
_cell.angle_alpha   90.00
_cell.angle_beta   90.00
_cell.angle_gamma   90.00
#
_symmetry.space_group_name_H-M   'P 1'
#
loop_
_entity.id
_entity.type
_entity.pdbx_description
1 polymer ?
#
loop_
_entity_poly.entity_id
_entity_poly.type
_entity_poly.pdbx_seq_one_letter_code
_entity_poly.pdbx_strand_id
1 'polypeptide(L)'
;MRKAAIILILLIILGGAVAVVLYQQNDIIENTFDTEGRYDPSVLDYMGVIYSNRSDIRSFNEAYSESTDCPWEFIHNGIDYAYYNNSDVIAAAPGLVERIDMNDWGPEAQHRYTINVHIRFNATVFLMYAFEPWTNSTDEQTQQMQMFNFEVGSWVAKGDVIARFLLAGDGAHIHFGVIQDEEWRDPTLYMSTEGYNELLGMIHEFQPTWEISYP
;
A
#
# COMPACT_ATOMS: atom_id res chain seq x y z
N MET A 1 -23.70 -44.03 30.53
CA MET A 1 -24.15 -42.67 30.11
C MET A 1 -23.44 -41.53 30.84
N ARG A 2 -23.37 -41.50 32.18
CA ARG A 2 -22.72 -40.38 32.92
C ARG A 2 -21.22 -40.14 32.63
N LYS A 3 -20.41 -41.21 32.46
CA LYS A 3 -18.97 -41.06 32.15
C LYS A 3 -18.70 -40.46 30.77
N ALA A 4 -19.50 -40.84 29.76
CA ALA A 4 -19.37 -40.30 28.40
C ALA A 4 -19.72 -38.80 28.35
N ALA A 5 -20.75 -38.37 29.09
CA ALA A 5 -21.11 -36.96 29.19
C ALA A 5 -20.00 -36.13 29.86
N ILE A 6 -19.36 -36.65 30.92
CA ILE A 6 -18.24 -35.97 31.59
C ILE A 6 -17.03 -35.84 30.65
N ILE A 7 -16.69 -36.90 29.91
CA ILE A 7 -15.60 -36.86 28.92
C ILE A 7 -15.89 -35.84 27.83
N LEU A 8 -17.13 -35.78 27.33
CA LEU A 8 -17.53 -34.82 26.31
C LEU A 8 -17.41 -33.37 26.81
N ILE A 9 -17.84 -33.09 28.05
CA ILE A 9 -17.72 -31.75 28.65
C ILE A 9 -16.24 -31.35 28.80
N LEU A 10 -15.38 -32.28 29.24
CA LEU A 10 -13.95 -32.00 29.37
C LEU A 10 -13.28 -31.72 28.02
N LEU A 11 -13.68 -32.42 26.96
CA LEU A 11 -13.18 -32.17 25.60
C LEU A 11 -13.61 -30.80 25.07
N ILE A 12 -14.84 -30.37 25.36
CA ILE A 12 -15.34 -29.05 24.97
C ILE A 12 -14.58 -27.94 25.71
N ILE A 13 -14.36 -28.08 27.02
CA ILE A 13 -13.61 -27.11 27.81
C ILE A 13 -12.15 -27.02 27.32
N LEU A 14 -11.52 -28.18 27.07
CA LEU A 14 -10.15 -28.22 26.58
C LEU A 14 -10.04 -27.61 25.18
N GLY A 15 -10.97 -27.93 24.28
CA GLY A 15 -11.05 -27.34 22.94
C GLY A 15 -11.26 -25.82 22.99
N GLY A 16 -12.15 -25.34 23.85
CA GLY A 16 -12.39 -23.91 24.07
C GLY A 16 -11.15 -23.19 24.62
N ALA A 17 -10.46 -23.79 25.59
CA ALA A 17 -9.23 -23.22 26.16
C ALA A 17 -8.10 -23.15 25.12
N VAL A 18 -7.92 -24.19 24.30
CA VAL A 18 -6.94 -24.20 23.21
C VAL A 18 -7.29 -23.12 22.17
N ALA A 19 -8.57 -22.99 21.79
CA ALA A 19 -9.00 -21.95 20.86
C ALA A 19 -8.75 -20.53 21.39
N VAL A 20 -8.99 -20.28 22.68
CA VAL A 20 -8.69 -18.99 23.32
C VAL A 20 -7.19 -18.70 23.33
N VAL A 21 -6.35 -19.69 23.65
CA VAL A 21 -4.89 -19.51 23.62
C VAL A 21 -4.39 -19.23 22.21
N LEU A 22 -4.89 -19.94 21.20
CA LEU A 22 -4.52 -19.71 19.80
C LEU A 22 -4.99 -18.34 19.30
N TYR A 23 -6.20 -17.94 19.66
CA TYR A 23 -6.74 -16.60 19.34
C TYR A 23 -5.88 -15.50 19.99
N GLN A 24 -5.56 -15.64 21.28
CA GLN A 24 -4.68 -14.70 21.98
C GLN A 24 -3.25 -14.68 21.41
N GLN A 25 -2.74 -15.82 20.95
CA GLN A 25 -1.42 -15.87 20.31
C GLN A 25 -1.41 -15.16 18.96
N ASN A 26 -2.46 -15.30 18.14
CA ASN A 26 -2.57 -14.55 16.90
C ASN A 26 -2.67 -13.04 17.17
N ASP A 27 -3.50 -12.62 18.14
CA ASP A 27 -3.59 -11.21 18.56
C ASP A 27 -2.25 -10.66 19.06
N ILE A 28 -1.45 -11.47 19.77
CA ILE A 28 -0.12 -11.07 20.28
C ILE A 28 0.91 -10.99 19.15
N ILE A 29 0.87 -11.89 18.17
CA ILE A 29 1.80 -11.89 17.04
C ILE A 29 1.52 -10.71 16.11
N GLU A 30 0.26 -10.37 15.85
CA GLU A 30 -0.09 -9.18 15.07
C GLU A 30 0.33 -7.87 15.75
N ASN A 31 0.32 -7.81 17.09
CA ASN A 31 0.66 -6.62 17.87
C ASN A 31 2.17 -6.40 18.13
N THR A 32 3.08 -7.23 17.61
CA THR A 32 4.52 -7.16 17.95
C THR A 32 5.42 -6.77 16.79
N PHE A 33 4.96 -5.84 15.94
CA PHE A 33 5.86 -5.22 14.98
C PHE A 33 6.97 -4.43 15.71
N ASP A 34 8.21 -4.85 15.52
CA ASP A 34 9.41 -4.21 16.08
C ASP A 34 10.19 -3.54 14.95
N THR A 35 10.46 -2.24 15.08
CA THR A 35 11.27 -1.50 14.10
C THR A 35 12.76 -1.80 14.21
N GLU A 36 13.18 -2.62 15.18
CA GLU A 36 14.58 -2.89 15.52
C GLU A 36 15.38 -1.60 15.82
N GLY A 37 14.68 -0.56 16.28
CA GLY A 37 15.24 0.77 16.53
C GLY A 37 15.57 1.57 15.27
N ARG A 38 15.03 1.20 14.09
CA ARG A 38 15.31 1.88 12.81
C ARG A 38 14.60 3.22 12.67
N TYR A 39 13.44 3.37 13.29
CA TYR A 39 12.62 4.59 13.31
C TYR A 39 11.58 4.54 14.44
N ASP A 40 10.91 5.67 14.69
CA ASP A 40 9.79 5.79 15.63
C ASP A 40 8.48 5.32 14.97
N PRO A 41 7.89 4.18 15.38
CA PRO A 41 6.68 3.64 14.78
C PRO A 41 5.39 4.39 15.19
N SER A 42 5.47 5.38 16.08
CA SER A 42 4.30 6.13 16.56
C SER A 42 4.00 7.39 15.75
N VAL A 43 4.91 7.81 14.86
CA VAL A 43 4.82 9.05 14.09
C VAL A 43 4.98 8.76 12.60
N LEU A 44 3.86 8.68 11.88
CA LEU A 44 3.85 8.64 10.42
C LEU A 44 3.40 10.02 9.89
N ASP A 45 4.36 10.79 9.39
CA ASP A 45 4.14 12.11 8.76
C ASP A 45 4.79 12.20 7.36
N TYR A 46 4.94 11.04 6.72
CA TYR A 46 5.75 10.87 5.51
C TYR A 46 4.97 10.66 4.22
N MET A 47 3.63 10.65 4.25
CA MET A 47 2.77 10.33 3.09
C MET A 47 2.74 11.42 1.99
N GLY A 48 3.79 12.23 1.85
CA GLY A 48 3.87 13.32 0.87
C GLY A 48 3.93 12.81 -0.57
N VAL A 49 5.04 12.17 -0.96
CA VAL A 49 5.29 11.81 -2.36
C VAL A 49 6.07 10.51 -2.49
N ILE A 50 5.93 9.84 -3.63
CA ILE A 50 6.65 8.61 -3.98
C ILE A 50 7.59 8.76 -5.19
N TYR A 51 7.89 10.00 -5.58
CA TYR A 51 8.81 10.33 -6.67
C TYR A 51 10.09 11.01 -6.16
N SER A 52 11.20 10.83 -6.89
CA SER A 52 12.45 11.55 -6.60
C SER A 52 12.43 12.98 -7.15
N ASN A 53 11.87 13.18 -8.34
CA ASN A 53 11.72 14.49 -8.97
C ASN A 53 10.30 14.67 -9.48
N ARG A 54 9.70 15.84 -9.26
CA ARG A 54 8.35 16.13 -9.74
C ARG A 54 8.23 16.02 -11.27
N SER A 55 9.30 16.35 -11.99
CA SER A 55 9.39 16.20 -13.45
C SER A 55 9.27 14.77 -13.95
N ASP A 56 9.37 13.77 -13.07
CA ASP A 56 9.22 12.36 -13.41
C ASP A 56 7.73 11.96 -13.53
N ILE A 57 6.81 12.82 -13.06
CA ILE A 57 5.37 12.66 -13.20
C ILE A 57 4.93 13.15 -14.59
N ARG A 58 4.26 12.26 -15.32
CA ARG A 58 3.74 12.47 -16.66
C ARG A 58 2.34 13.07 -16.64
N SER A 59 1.50 12.59 -15.72
CA SER A 59 0.12 13.04 -15.54
C SER A 59 -0.37 12.74 -14.12
N PHE A 60 -1.45 13.39 -13.72
CA PHE A 60 -2.13 13.16 -12.45
C PHE A 60 -3.63 13.08 -12.71
N ASN A 61 -4.22 11.93 -12.37
CA ASN A 61 -5.56 11.56 -12.83
C ASN A 61 -6.54 11.39 -11.67
N GLU A 62 -6.11 10.85 -10.52
CA GLU A 62 -6.97 10.63 -9.36
C GLU A 62 -6.23 10.90 -8.04
N ALA A 63 -6.89 11.62 -7.13
CA ALA A 63 -6.47 11.76 -5.73
C ALA A 63 -7.40 10.94 -4.82
N TYR A 64 -7.35 11.13 -3.50
CA TYR A 64 -8.19 10.34 -2.59
C TYR A 64 -9.64 10.85 -2.56
N SER A 65 -10.63 9.94 -2.53
CA SER A 65 -12.04 10.24 -2.28
C SER A 65 -12.77 9.13 -1.52
N GLU A 66 -13.68 9.52 -0.62
CA GLU A 66 -14.62 8.60 0.05
C GLU A 66 -15.99 8.51 -0.66
N SER A 67 -16.25 9.42 -1.61
CA SER A 67 -17.48 9.44 -2.40
C SER A 67 -17.25 9.78 -3.87
N THR A 68 -18.35 9.92 -4.61
CA THR A 68 -18.35 10.40 -6.01
C THR A 68 -18.33 11.92 -6.12
N ASP A 69 -18.30 12.68 -5.01
CA ASP A 69 -18.24 14.14 -4.99
C ASP A 69 -16.79 14.64 -5.16
N CYS A 70 -16.19 14.22 -6.27
CA CYS A 70 -14.80 14.48 -6.62
C CYS A 70 -14.66 14.61 -8.15
N PRO A 71 -13.57 15.21 -8.66
CA PRO A 71 -13.40 15.46 -10.09
C PRO A 71 -13.45 14.21 -11.00
N TRP A 72 -13.16 13.02 -10.47
CA TRP A 72 -13.18 11.76 -11.21
C TRP A 72 -14.48 10.95 -11.01
N GLU A 73 -15.43 11.42 -10.20
CA GLU A 73 -16.79 10.87 -10.05
C GLU A 73 -16.89 9.41 -9.54
N PHE A 74 -15.84 8.87 -8.90
CA PHE A 74 -15.88 7.56 -8.23
C PHE A 74 -15.04 7.55 -6.94
N ILE A 75 -15.27 6.55 -6.08
CA ILE A 75 -14.49 6.37 -4.84
C ILE A 75 -13.09 5.89 -5.20
N HIS A 76 -12.07 6.64 -4.79
CA HIS A 76 -10.67 6.32 -5.03
C HIS A 76 -9.89 6.35 -3.72
N ASN A 77 -9.47 5.17 -3.25
CA ASN A 77 -8.91 4.96 -1.92
C ASN A 77 -7.38 5.18 -1.84
N GLY A 78 -6.82 5.96 -2.76
CA GLY A 78 -5.39 6.25 -2.84
C GLY A 78 -5.09 7.46 -3.71
N ILE A 79 -3.86 7.51 -4.21
CA ILE A 79 -3.35 8.55 -5.10
C ILE A 79 -2.66 7.87 -6.28
N ASP A 80 -3.02 8.26 -7.50
CA ASP A 80 -2.49 7.66 -8.72
C ASP A 80 -1.37 8.51 -9.31
N TYR A 81 -0.16 7.97 -9.28
CA TYR A 81 1.02 8.61 -9.84
C TYR A 81 1.34 7.98 -11.20
N ALA A 82 1.11 8.71 -12.29
CA ALA A 82 1.52 8.28 -13.62
C ALA A 82 2.90 8.84 -13.98
N TYR A 83 3.90 7.98 -14.07
CA TYR A 83 5.29 8.36 -14.30
C TYR A 83 5.69 8.27 -15.78
N TYR A 84 6.78 8.94 -16.14
CA TYR A 84 7.56 8.55 -17.31
C TYR A 84 8.23 7.17 -17.12
N ASN A 85 8.50 6.49 -18.23
CA ASN A 85 9.14 5.18 -18.19
C ASN A 85 10.52 5.26 -17.52
N ASN A 86 10.85 4.26 -16.69
CA ASN A 86 12.11 4.13 -15.97
C ASN A 86 12.38 5.24 -14.92
N SER A 87 11.35 5.99 -14.52
CA SER A 87 11.44 6.92 -13.40
C SER A 87 11.67 6.20 -12.07
N ASP A 88 12.34 6.89 -11.15
CA ASP A 88 12.57 6.41 -9.78
C ASP A 88 11.29 6.49 -8.95
N VAL A 89 10.97 5.37 -8.30
CA VAL A 89 9.91 5.29 -7.29
C VAL A 89 10.58 5.11 -5.94
N ILE A 90 10.25 5.99 -4.99
CA ILE A 90 10.85 6.00 -3.66
C ILE A 90 9.88 5.51 -2.59
N ALA A 91 10.42 4.96 -1.51
CA ALA A 91 9.66 4.70 -0.31
C ALA A 91 9.23 6.03 0.34
N ALA A 92 7.92 6.25 0.47
CA ALA A 92 7.38 7.41 1.16
C ALA A 92 7.77 7.43 2.66
N ALA A 93 7.78 6.27 3.32
CA ALA A 93 8.10 6.12 4.74
C ALA A 93 9.10 4.97 4.96
N PRO A 94 9.85 4.96 6.09
CA PRO A 94 10.63 3.79 6.45
C PRO A 94 9.70 2.61 6.76
N GLY A 95 10.16 1.37 6.52
CA GLY A 95 9.32 0.22 6.80
C GLY A 95 9.94 -1.11 6.40
N LEU A 96 9.24 -2.18 6.74
CA LEU A 96 9.58 -3.54 6.32
C LEU A 96 8.72 -3.90 5.10
N VAL A 97 9.34 -4.33 4.00
CA VAL A 97 8.62 -4.93 2.88
C VAL A 97 8.05 -6.26 3.36
N GLU A 98 6.77 -6.29 3.74
CA GLU A 98 6.15 -7.48 4.32
C GLU A 98 5.62 -8.42 3.23
N ARG A 99 5.10 -7.85 2.14
CA ARG A 99 4.46 -8.64 1.09
C ARG A 99 4.62 -8.01 -0.29
N ILE A 100 4.75 -8.87 -1.30
CA ILE A 100 4.67 -8.52 -2.71
C ILE A 100 3.67 -9.50 -3.34
N ASP A 101 2.48 -9.02 -3.67
CA ASP A 101 1.44 -9.82 -4.33
C ASP A 101 1.37 -9.48 -5.82
N MET A 102 1.16 -10.50 -6.64
CA MET A 102 0.87 -10.31 -8.06
C MET A 102 -0.55 -10.78 -8.32
N ASN A 103 -1.40 -9.84 -8.74
CA ASN A 103 -2.76 -10.11 -9.15
C ASN A 103 -2.80 -10.29 -10.67
N ASP A 104 -3.51 -11.32 -11.13
CA ASP A 104 -3.86 -11.57 -12.53
C ASP A 104 -5.39 -11.59 -12.64
N TRP A 105 -5.96 -10.50 -13.15
CA TRP A 105 -7.40 -10.31 -13.35
C TRP A 105 -7.96 -11.07 -14.56
N GLY A 106 -7.13 -11.84 -15.25
CA GLY A 106 -7.49 -12.64 -16.41
C GLY A 106 -7.23 -11.94 -17.75
N PRO A 107 -7.20 -12.71 -18.86
CA PRO A 107 -6.80 -12.22 -20.19
C PRO A 107 -7.74 -11.17 -20.80
N GLU A 108 -8.97 -11.07 -20.30
CA GLU A 108 -9.99 -10.13 -20.80
C GLU A 108 -9.92 -8.76 -20.09
N ALA A 109 -9.20 -8.65 -18.97
CA ALA A 109 -9.00 -7.39 -18.29
C ALA A 109 -8.09 -6.47 -19.12
N GLN A 110 -8.34 -5.16 -19.11
CA GLN A 110 -7.46 -4.19 -19.77
C GLN A 110 -6.19 -3.92 -18.94
N HIS A 111 -6.31 -3.99 -17.61
CA HIS A 111 -5.21 -3.88 -16.65
C HIS A 111 -4.94 -5.22 -15.95
N ARG A 112 -4.74 -6.29 -16.73
CA ARG A 112 -4.68 -7.67 -16.20
C ARG A 112 -3.76 -7.84 -15.00
N TYR A 113 -2.61 -7.18 -15.01
CA TYR A 113 -1.60 -7.33 -13.97
C TYR A 113 -1.53 -6.12 -13.05
N THR A 114 -1.58 -6.40 -11.74
CA THR A 114 -1.24 -5.45 -10.67
C THR A 114 -0.20 -6.11 -9.77
N ILE A 115 0.86 -5.39 -9.41
CA ILE A 115 1.87 -5.86 -8.46
C ILE A 115 1.78 -4.99 -7.20
N ASN A 116 1.27 -5.56 -6.12
CA ASN A 116 1.03 -4.87 -4.86
C ASN A 116 2.22 -5.07 -3.92
N VAL A 117 2.88 -3.98 -3.54
CA VAL A 117 3.95 -3.98 -2.54
C VAL A 117 3.40 -3.39 -1.25
N HIS A 118 3.47 -4.16 -0.17
CA HIS A 118 3.06 -3.75 1.16
C HIS A 118 4.30 -3.49 2.02
N ILE A 119 4.51 -2.23 2.37
CA ILE A 119 5.56 -1.82 3.31
C ILE A 119 4.90 -1.54 4.66
N ARG A 120 5.22 -2.35 5.66
CA ARG A 120 4.72 -2.21 7.03
C ARG A 120 5.51 -1.14 7.78
N PHE A 121 4.79 -0.14 8.27
CA PHE A 121 5.35 0.94 9.08
C PHE A 121 5.23 0.64 10.59
N ASN A 122 4.12 0.07 11.04
CA ASN A 122 3.97 -0.35 12.43
C ASN A 122 3.01 -1.54 12.57
N ALA A 123 2.55 -1.82 13.78
CA ALA A 123 1.65 -2.94 14.04
C ALA A 123 0.36 -2.89 13.19
N THR A 124 -0.15 -1.70 12.89
CA THR A 124 -1.46 -1.52 12.26
C THR A 124 -1.42 -0.79 10.92
N VAL A 125 -0.29 -0.17 10.55
CA VAL A 125 -0.17 0.68 9.38
C VAL A 125 0.70 0.06 8.28
N PHE A 126 0.15 0.03 7.08
CA PHE A 126 0.80 -0.38 5.84
C PHE A 126 0.75 0.74 4.80
N LEU A 127 1.85 0.93 4.10
CA LEU A 127 1.89 1.67 2.85
C LEU A 127 1.77 0.67 1.71
N MET A 128 0.84 0.92 0.80
CA MET A 128 0.57 0.05 -0.34
C MET A 128 0.94 0.77 -1.64
N TYR A 129 1.73 0.09 -2.46
CA TYR A 129 2.11 0.53 -3.81
C TYR A 129 1.60 -0.52 -4.79
N ALA A 130 0.54 -0.20 -5.54
CA ALA A 130 0.06 -1.02 -6.65
C ALA A 130 0.74 -0.54 -7.93
N PHE A 131 1.70 -1.30 -8.43
CA PHE A 131 2.26 -1.06 -9.76
C PHE A 131 1.30 -1.62 -10.80
N GLU A 132 0.67 -0.73 -11.56
CA GLU A 132 -0.29 -1.04 -12.61
C GLU A 132 0.31 -0.72 -13.98
N PRO A 133 1.09 -1.64 -14.60
CA PRO A 133 1.69 -1.39 -15.91
C PRO A 133 0.66 -1.26 -17.05
N TRP A 134 -0.63 -1.55 -16.80
CA TRP A 134 -1.71 -1.49 -17.81
C TRP A 134 -1.40 -2.33 -19.05
N THR A 135 -1.11 -3.61 -18.81
CA THR A 135 -0.74 -4.55 -19.86
C THR A 135 -1.38 -5.93 -19.67
N ASN A 136 -1.49 -6.65 -20.78
CA ASN A 136 -1.87 -8.07 -20.84
C ASN A 136 -0.66 -8.98 -21.15
N SER A 137 0.54 -8.42 -21.24
CA SER A 137 1.79 -9.14 -21.50
C SER A 137 2.41 -9.67 -20.21
N THR A 138 2.62 -10.99 -20.14
CA THR A 138 3.38 -11.63 -19.06
C THR A 138 4.83 -11.16 -19.01
N ASP A 139 5.40 -10.79 -20.16
CA ASP A 139 6.79 -10.35 -20.26
C ASP A 139 6.97 -8.98 -19.63
N GLU A 140 6.03 -8.06 -19.85
CA GLU A 140 6.05 -6.72 -19.24
C GLU A 140 5.74 -6.77 -17.73
N GLN A 141 4.85 -7.68 -17.31
CA GLN A 141 4.65 -7.97 -15.89
C GLN A 141 5.95 -8.48 -15.24
N THR A 142 6.65 -9.42 -15.89
CA THR A 142 7.94 -9.93 -15.40
C THR A 142 9.00 -8.83 -15.38
N GLN A 143 9.01 -7.95 -16.39
CA GLN A 143 9.91 -6.80 -16.45
C GLN A 143 9.68 -5.84 -15.29
N GLN A 144 8.42 -5.51 -14.96
CA GLN A 144 8.13 -4.63 -13.81
C GLN A 144 8.61 -5.25 -12.49
N MET A 145 8.50 -6.57 -12.30
CA MET A 145 9.06 -7.26 -11.12
C MET A 145 10.59 -7.18 -11.06
N GLN A 146 11.27 -7.28 -12.21
CA GLN A 146 12.73 -7.16 -12.31
C GLN A 146 13.24 -5.73 -12.07
N MET A 147 12.35 -4.74 -12.10
CA MET A 147 12.65 -3.34 -11.86
C MET A 147 12.58 -2.96 -10.37
N PHE A 148 12.26 -3.92 -9.49
CA PHE A 148 12.36 -3.74 -8.04
C PHE A 148 13.79 -3.98 -7.56
N ASN A 149 14.22 -3.25 -6.54
CA ASN A 149 15.56 -3.39 -5.95
C ASN A 149 15.54 -3.92 -4.50
N PHE A 150 14.40 -4.51 -4.10
CA PHE A 150 14.17 -5.09 -2.79
C PHE A 150 13.48 -6.45 -2.92
N GLU A 151 13.41 -7.17 -1.81
CA GLU A 151 12.63 -8.40 -1.65
C GLU A 151 11.83 -8.37 -0.35
N VAL A 152 10.86 -9.28 -0.20
CA VAL A 152 10.13 -9.46 1.07
C VAL A 152 11.12 -9.70 2.21
N GLY A 153 10.95 -8.99 3.31
CA GLY A 153 11.86 -8.97 4.46
C GLY A 153 12.90 -7.85 4.42
N SER A 154 12.98 -7.08 3.33
CA SER A 154 13.88 -5.92 3.25
C SER A 154 13.35 -4.76 4.07
N TRP A 155 14.25 -4.07 4.79
CA TRP A 155 13.95 -2.77 5.38
C TRP A 155 14.27 -1.66 4.37
N VAL A 156 13.37 -0.70 4.25
CA VAL A 156 13.55 0.52 3.45
C VAL A 156 13.53 1.75 4.35
N ALA A 157 14.29 2.78 4.00
CA ALA A 157 14.20 4.10 4.59
C ALA A 157 13.36 5.02 3.70
N LYS A 158 12.81 6.09 4.28
CA LYS A 158 12.17 7.16 3.50
C LYS A 158 13.15 7.70 2.46
N GLY A 159 12.69 7.80 1.21
CA GLY A 159 13.48 8.32 0.10
C GLY A 159 14.38 7.29 -0.58
N ASP A 160 14.49 6.07 -0.04
CA ASP A 160 15.16 4.99 -0.76
C ASP A 160 14.41 4.73 -2.06
N VAL A 161 15.12 4.70 -3.19
CA VAL A 161 14.56 4.17 -4.42
C VAL A 161 14.20 2.72 -4.15
N ILE A 162 12.96 2.31 -4.39
CA ILE A 162 12.48 0.94 -4.21
C ILE A 162 12.23 0.25 -5.56
N ALA A 163 11.95 1.02 -6.60
CA ALA A 163 11.67 0.49 -7.92
C ALA A 163 11.97 1.50 -9.02
N ARG A 164 12.04 0.98 -10.24
CA ARG A 164 11.82 1.76 -11.46
C ARG A 164 10.40 1.51 -11.96
N PHE A 165 9.75 2.55 -12.50
CA PHE A 165 8.42 2.44 -13.09
C PHE A 165 8.47 1.93 -14.54
N LEU A 166 7.59 0.99 -14.90
CA LEU A 166 7.40 0.53 -16.28
C LEU A 166 6.12 1.17 -16.86
N LEU A 167 6.29 2.06 -17.84
CA LEU A 167 5.20 2.60 -18.65
C LEU A 167 4.92 1.65 -19.84
N ALA A 168 4.17 0.58 -19.61
CA ALA A 168 3.81 -0.38 -20.67
C ALA A 168 2.53 0.03 -21.43
N GLY A 169 1.45 0.39 -20.72
CA GLY A 169 0.22 0.92 -21.30
C GLY A 169 0.00 2.41 -21.04
N ASP A 170 -0.88 3.04 -21.82
CA ASP A 170 -1.19 4.47 -21.68
C ASP A 170 -1.82 4.84 -20.33
N GLY A 171 -2.52 3.90 -19.69
CA GLY A 171 -3.09 4.07 -18.36
C GLY A 171 -2.14 3.70 -17.22
N ALA A 172 -0.88 3.35 -17.50
CA ALA A 172 0.00 2.85 -16.46
C ALA A 172 0.27 3.91 -15.38
N HIS A 173 0.17 3.49 -14.13
CA HIS A 173 0.37 4.34 -12.95
C HIS A 173 0.76 3.50 -11.74
N ILE A 174 1.06 4.17 -10.63
CA ILE A 174 1.19 3.56 -9.31
C ILE A 174 0.05 4.06 -8.45
N HIS A 175 -0.83 3.16 -8.04
CA HIS A 175 -1.83 3.44 -7.02
C HIS A 175 -1.16 3.36 -5.65
N PHE A 176 -1.11 4.48 -4.94
CA PHE A 176 -0.44 4.60 -3.66
C PHE A 176 -1.40 5.01 -2.56
N GLY A 177 -1.40 4.28 -1.45
CA GLY A 177 -2.25 4.61 -0.31
C GLY A 177 -1.75 4.04 1.00
N VAL A 178 -2.51 4.34 2.05
CA VAL A 178 -2.25 3.91 3.42
C VAL A 178 -3.43 3.09 3.93
N ILE A 179 -3.10 1.95 4.52
CA ILE A 179 -4.06 1.05 5.15
C ILE A 179 -3.74 1.05 6.64
N GLN A 180 -4.72 1.40 7.47
CA GLN A 180 -4.63 1.33 8.92
C GLN A 180 -5.78 0.53 9.50
N ASP A 181 -5.44 -0.49 10.30
CA ASP A 181 -6.42 -1.42 10.88
C ASP A 181 -7.29 -2.06 9.79
N GLU A 182 -6.65 -2.54 8.71
CA GLU A 182 -7.27 -3.17 7.53
C GLU A 182 -8.15 -2.25 6.67
N GLU A 183 -8.28 -0.96 7.02
CA GLU A 183 -9.09 0.01 6.30
C GLU A 183 -8.21 1.01 5.54
N TRP A 184 -8.62 1.37 4.32
CA TRP A 184 -7.98 2.46 3.57
C TRP A 184 -8.29 3.80 4.23
N ARG A 185 -7.28 4.65 4.35
CA ARG A 185 -7.41 5.93 5.05
C ARG A 185 -7.00 7.09 4.16
N ASP A 186 -7.62 8.23 4.42
CA ASP A 186 -7.20 9.50 3.84
C ASP A 186 -5.71 9.74 4.12
N PRO A 187 -4.87 9.83 3.07
CA PRO A 187 -3.42 9.97 3.24
C PRO A 187 -3.03 11.30 3.90
N THR A 188 -3.90 12.33 3.86
CA THR A 188 -3.63 13.63 4.49
C THR A 188 -3.51 13.55 6.02
N LEU A 189 -4.09 12.51 6.64
CA LEU A 189 -3.96 12.23 8.07
C LEU A 189 -2.52 11.88 8.49
N TYR A 190 -1.66 11.52 7.53
CA TYR A 190 -0.31 11.02 7.75
C TYR A 190 0.74 11.86 6.99
N MET A 191 0.40 13.09 6.62
CA MET A 191 1.30 14.02 5.95
C MET A 191 1.83 15.06 6.94
N SER A 192 3.14 15.29 6.88
CA SER A 192 3.73 16.53 7.36
C SER A 192 3.24 17.71 6.51
N THR A 193 3.33 18.93 7.04
CA THR A 193 3.02 20.15 6.29
C THR A 193 3.84 20.27 5.01
N GLU A 194 5.11 19.84 5.04
CA GLU A 194 5.98 19.82 3.85
C GLU A 194 5.47 18.82 2.81
N GLY A 195 5.16 17.58 3.23
CA GLY A 195 4.63 16.56 2.33
C GLY A 195 3.30 16.95 1.70
N TYR A 196 2.39 17.55 2.48
CA TYR A 196 1.11 18.07 1.99
C TYR A 196 1.33 19.14 0.91
N ASN A 197 2.19 20.14 1.19
CA ASN A 197 2.45 21.22 0.24
C ASN A 197 3.14 20.74 -1.03
N GLU A 198 4.06 19.78 -0.92
CA GLU A 198 4.74 19.20 -2.08
C GLU A 198 3.76 18.44 -2.98
N LEU A 199 2.91 17.60 -2.39
CA LEU A 199 1.90 16.85 -3.15
C LEU A 199 0.87 17.77 -3.79
N LEU A 200 0.29 18.70 -3.02
CA LEU A 200 -0.69 19.65 -3.54
C LEU A 200 -0.08 20.50 -4.67
N GLY A 201 1.17 20.93 -4.50
CA GLY A 201 1.92 21.65 -5.53
C GLY A 201 2.08 20.84 -6.81
N MET A 202 2.38 19.54 -6.71
CA MET A 202 2.42 18.65 -7.87
C MET A 202 1.06 18.49 -8.54
N ILE A 203 0.00 18.26 -7.75
CA ILE A 203 -1.37 18.15 -8.28
C ILE A 203 -1.74 19.41 -9.06
N HIS A 204 -1.46 20.59 -8.52
CA HIS A 204 -1.82 21.88 -9.14
C HIS A 204 -1.05 22.19 -10.43
N GLU A 205 0.07 21.49 -10.73
CA GLU A 205 0.72 21.58 -12.04
C GLU A 205 -0.13 20.95 -13.16
N PHE A 206 -0.98 19.97 -12.83
CA PHE A 206 -1.86 19.28 -13.78
C PHE A 206 -3.32 19.73 -13.63
N GLN A 207 -3.76 19.97 -12.40
CA GLN A 207 -5.15 20.19 -12.01
C GLN A 207 -5.24 21.35 -10.99
N PRO A 208 -5.23 22.62 -11.44
CA PRO A 208 -5.03 23.78 -10.56
C PRO A 208 -6.07 24.02 -9.46
N THR A 209 -7.21 23.32 -9.50
CA THR A 209 -8.30 23.47 -8.52
C THR A 209 -8.55 22.20 -7.72
N TRP A 210 -7.72 21.18 -7.89
CA TRP A 210 -7.90 19.92 -7.20
C TRP A 210 -7.30 19.94 -5.80
N GLU A 211 -7.87 19.14 -4.91
CA GLU A 211 -7.36 18.89 -3.56
C GLU A 211 -6.77 17.48 -3.49
N ILE A 212 -6.03 17.18 -2.41
CA ILE A 212 -5.46 15.84 -2.20
C ILE A 212 -6.54 14.82 -1.81
N SER A 213 -7.58 15.28 -1.10
CA SER A 213 -8.61 14.44 -0.52
C SER A 213 -9.99 15.09 -0.67
N TYR A 214 -10.98 14.26 -0.99
CA TYR A 214 -12.38 14.61 -1.16
C TYR A 214 -13.27 13.72 -0.29
N PRO A 215 -14.43 14.23 0.18
CA PRO A 215 -15.39 13.44 0.94
C PRO A 215 -16.06 12.34 0.11
#